data_AF-A0A2K3KU71-F1
#
_entry.id   AF-A0A2K3KU71-F1
#
_cell.length_a   1.000
_cell.length_b   1.000
_cell.length_c   1.000
_cell.angle_alpha   90.00
_cell.angle_beta   90.00
_cell.angle_gamma   90.00
#
_symmetry.space_group_name_H-M   'P 1'
#
loop_
_entity.id
_entity.type
_entity.pdbx_description
1 polymer ?
#
loop_
_entity_poly.entity_id
_entity_poly.type
_entity_poly.pdbx_seq_one_letter_code
_entity_poly.pdbx_strand_id
1 'polypeptide(L)'
;DGSTLVSKDGIFELGFFNLGDSTNRYVGIWYKNIPVRRVVWVANRDNPIKDNSSKLIISRDGNLLLLNQNQTLLWATNTTTKVGWDKKRGLARNITAWKNWDDPSSGQDHGPVHDLVE
;
A
#
# COMPACT_ATOMS: atom_id res chain seq x y z
N ASP A 1 -3.34 0.68 17.21
CA ASP A 1 -2.64 1.44 16.16
C ASP A 1 -1.68 2.43 16.81
N GLY A 2 -0.59 2.80 16.14
CA GLY A 2 0.30 3.83 16.67
C GLY A 2 1.79 3.64 16.38
N SER A 3 2.18 2.55 15.73
CA SER A 3 3.57 2.36 15.29
C SER A 3 3.66 2.44 13.78
N THR A 4 4.59 3.27 13.30
CA THR A 4 4.93 3.42 11.89
C THR A 4 6.42 3.12 11.70
N LEU A 5 6.80 2.79 10.47
CA LEU A 5 8.21 2.67 10.09
C LEU A 5 8.61 3.92 9.31
N VAL A 6 9.58 4.65 9.83
CA VAL A 6 10.10 5.86 9.19
C VAL A 6 11.39 5.49 8.45
N SER A 7 11.46 5.91 7.18
CA SER A 7 12.69 5.78 6.39
C SER A 7 13.87 6.51 7.06
N LYS A 8 15.10 6.07 6.77
CA LYS A 8 16.33 6.61 7.40
C LYS A 8 16.41 8.14 7.38
N ASP A 9 16.04 8.75 6.26
CA ASP A 9 16.11 10.20 6.08
C ASP A 9 14.81 10.93 6.46
N GLY A 10 13.82 10.20 6.98
CA GLY A 10 12.54 10.78 7.40
C GLY A 10 11.66 11.28 6.27
N ILE A 11 11.95 10.90 5.01
CA ILE A 11 11.18 11.32 3.83
C ILE A 11 9.85 10.55 3.74
N PHE A 12 9.93 9.23 3.89
CA PHE A 12 8.80 8.31 3.82
C PHE A 12 8.46 7.73 5.18
N GLU A 13 7.18 7.44 5.35
CA GLU A 13 6.61 6.73 6.47
C GLU A 13 5.68 5.62 5.97
N LEU A 14 5.78 4.45 6.59
CA LEU A 14 4.95 3.29 6.31
C LEU A 14 4.09 2.96 7.53
N GLY A 15 2.83 2.64 7.29
CA GLY A 15 1.93 2.17 8.34
C GLY A 15 0.50 2.02 7.88
N PHE A 16 -0.39 1.92 8.87
CA PHE A 16 -1.83 1.84 8.64
C PHE A 16 -2.45 3.23 8.49
N PHE A 17 -3.42 3.35 7.59
CA PHE A 17 -4.17 4.59 7.38
C PHE A 17 -5.60 4.33 6.88
N ASN A 18 -6.42 5.36 6.98
CA ASN A 18 -7.75 5.49 6.38
C ASN A 18 -7.74 6.72 5.46
N LEU A 19 -8.69 6.79 4.53
CA LEU A 19 -8.93 7.92 3.62
C LEU A 19 -10.35 8.43 3.80
N GLY A 20 -10.51 9.77 3.73
CA GLY A 20 -11.78 10.45 3.96
C GLY A 20 -12.45 10.01 5.26
N ASP A 21 -13.77 9.82 5.19
CA ASP A 21 -14.62 9.34 6.30
C ASP A 21 -14.82 7.81 6.25
N SER A 22 -14.04 7.10 5.44
CA SER A 22 -14.20 5.66 5.26
C SER A 22 -13.65 4.87 6.44
N THR A 23 -14.37 3.81 6.83
CA THR A 23 -13.86 2.80 7.78
C THR A 23 -12.89 1.81 7.12
N ASN A 24 -12.70 1.89 5.80
CA ASN A 24 -11.71 1.08 5.10
C ASN A 24 -10.30 1.43 5.57
N ARG A 25 -9.56 0.40 5.93
CA ARG A 25 -8.20 0.53 6.44
C ARG A 25 -7.19 -0.15 5.54
N TYR A 26 -6.08 0.55 5.31
CA TYR A 26 -5.04 0.16 4.38
C TYR A 26 -3.66 0.23 5.02
N VAL A 27 -2.72 -0.53 4.46
CA VAL A 27 -1.29 -0.36 4.69
C VAL A 27 -0.71 0.37 3.49
N GLY A 28 0.09 1.40 3.73
CA GLY A 28 0.70 2.17 2.64
C GLY A 28 1.96 2.91 3.06
N ILE A 29 2.55 3.59 2.08
CA ILE A 29 3.70 4.47 2.24
C ILE A 29 3.26 5.87 1.83
N TRP A 30 3.63 6.88 2.61
CA TRP A 30 3.37 8.29 2.32
C TRP A 30 4.57 9.16 2.63
N TYR A 31 4.54 10.40 2.13
CA TYR A 31 5.51 11.43 2.53
C TYR A 31 5.24 11.88 3.96
N LYS A 32 6.24 11.77 4.84
CA LYS A 32 6.10 12.07 6.27
C LYS A 32 5.87 13.56 6.55
N ASN A 33 6.59 14.43 5.83
CA ASN A 33 6.67 15.86 6.15
C ASN A 33 5.75 16.73 5.27
N ILE A 34 4.67 16.16 4.70
CA ILE A 34 3.67 16.90 3.94
C ILE A 34 2.36 16.93 4.75
N PRO A 35 1.77 18.11 5.04
CA PRO A 35 0.59 18.23 5.89
C PRO A 35 -0.61 17.43 5.40
N VAL A 36 -0.83 17.40 4.08
CA VAL A 36 -1.83 16.54 3.45
C VAL A 36 -1.18 15.20 3.15
N ARG A 37 -1.73 14.11 3.69
CA ARG A 37 -1.17 12.76 3.53
C ARG A 37 -1.15 12.35 2.05
N ARG A 38 0.01 12.46 1.41
CA ARG A 38 0.25 12.02 0.03
C ARG A 38 0.76 10.58 0.02
N VAL A 39 -0.16 9.64 -0.23
CA VAL A 39 0.13 8.21 -0.32
C VAL A 39 0.76 7.90 -1.68
N VAL A 40 1.91 7.22 -1.68
CA VAL A 40 2.66 6.86 -2.89
C VAL A 40 2.56 5.37 -3.22
N TRP A 41 2.12 4.55 -2.26
CA TRP A 41 1.93 3.11 -2.44
C TRP A 41 0.92 2.55 -1.44
N VAL A 42 0.13 1.56 -1.86
CA VAL A 42 -0.88 0.89 -1.04
C VAL A 42 -0.77 -0.63 -1.24
N ALA A 43 -0.65 -1.38 -0.14
CA ALA A 43 -0.51 -2.83 -0.16
C ALA A 43 -1.85 -3.52 -0.53
N ASN A 44 -2.83 -3.42 0.36
CA ASN A 44 -4.11 -4.11 0.28
C ASN A 44 -5.19 -3.25 -0.42
N ARG A 45 -4.82 -2.62 -1.55
CA ARG A 45 -5.64 -1.60 -2.22
C ARG A 45 -7.05 -2.09 -2.60
N ASP A 46 -7.17 -3.33 -3.07
CA ASP A 46 -8.44 -3.92 -3.51
C ASP A 46 -9.14 -4.74 -2.41
N ASN A 47 -8.45 -4.97 -1.28
CA ASN A 47 -8.94 -5.77 -0.16
C ASN A 47 -8.77 -5.00 1.17
N PRO A 48 -9.60 -3.96 1.41
CA PRO A 48 -9.50 -3.14 2.61
C PRO A 48 -9.79 -3.96 3.87
N ILE A 49 -9.08 -3.62 4.95
CA ILE A 49 -9.34 -4.16 6.28
C ILE A 49 -10.54 -3.41 6.88
N LYS A 50 -11.41 -4.13 7.60
CA LYS A 50 -12.58 -3.56 8.30
C LYS A 50 -12.40 -3.47 9.82
N ASP A 51 -11.38 -4.13 10.36
CA ASP A 51 -11.09 -4.16 11.78
C ASP A 51 -9.85 -3.32 12.17
N ASN A 52 -9.73 -3.06 13.47
CA ASN A 52 -8.58 -2.36 14.04
C ASN A 52 -7.54 -3.30 14.67
N SER A 53 -7.73 -4.61 14.56
CA SER A 53 -6.92 -5.64 15.22
C SER A 53 -5.89 -6.30 14.30
N SER A 54 -5.91 -5.97 13.01
CA SER A 54 -4.93 -6.43 12.03
C SER A 54 -3.50 -5.99 12.34
N LYS A 55 -2.53 -6.83 11.97
CA LYS A 55 -1.09 -6.65 12.26
C LYS A 55 -0.28 -6.77 10.98
N LEU A 56 0.70 -5.87 10.85
CA LEU A 56 1.72 -5.95 9.81
C LEU A 56 3.01 -6.49 10.45
N ILE A 57 3.53 -7.59 9.93
CA ILE A 57 4.74 -8.24 10.43
C ILE A 57 5.73 -8.51 9.31
N ILE A 58 7.02 -8.62 9.65
CA ILE A 58 8.05 -9.16 8.76
C ILE A 58 8.21 -10.64 9.11
N SER A 59 7.98 -11.52 8.14
CA SER A 59 8.23 -12.95 8.30
C SER A 59 9.72 -13.26 8.20
N ARG A 60 10.12 -14.47 8.64
CA ARG A 60 11.54 -14.86 8.72
C ARG A 60 12.25 -14.88 7.36
N ASP A 61 11.50 -15.08 6.28
CA ASP A 61 11.97 -15.05 4.90
C ASP A 61 12.04 -13.63 4.30
N GLY A 62 11.73 -12.59 5.09
CA GLY A 62 11.82 -11.19 4.67
C GLY A 62 10.58 -10.68 3.92
N ASN A 63 9.47 -11.41 3.96
CA ASN A 63 8.20 -10.96 3.42
C ASN A 63 7.43 -10.08 4.43
N LEU A 64 6.72 -9.08 3.92
CA LEU A 64 5.73 -8.35 4.71
C LEU A 64 4.42 -9.13 4.67
N LEU A 65 3.87 -9.45 5.83
CA LEU A 65 2.59 -10.14 5.98
C LEU A 65 1.61 -9.23 6.70
N LEU A 66 0.43 -9.07 6.12
CA LEU A 66 -0.72 -8.43 6.75
C LEU A 66 -1.67 -9.53 7.23
N LEU A 67 -1.86 -9.61 8.54
CA LEU A 67 -2.66 -10.64 9.20
C LEU A 67 -3.85 -9.99 9.92
N ASN A 68 -5.00 -10.66 9.94
CA ASN A 68 -6.10 -10.28 10.83
C ASN A 68 -5.87 -10.79 12.27
N GLN A 69 -6.82 -10.52 13.17
CA GLN A 69 -6.79 -11.01 14.56
C GLN A 69 -6.67 -12.54 14.71
N ASN A 70 -7.21 -13.30 13.77
CA ASN A 70 -7.19 -14.76 13.75
C ASN A 70 -5.94 -15.32 13.05
N GLN A 71 -4.93 -14.49 12.79
CA GLN A 71 -3.71 -14.84 12.05
C GLN A 71 -3.97 -15.29 10.60
N THR A 72 -5.14 -14.99 10.03
CA THR A 72 -5.43 -15.22 8.62
C THR A 72 -4.67 -14.20 7.77
N LEU A 73 -4.03 -14.67 6.71
CA LEU A 73 -3.32 -13.83 5.75
C LEU A 73 -4.30 -13.04 4.89
N LEU A 74 -4.20 -11.71 4.96
CA LEU A 74 -5.00 -10.78 4.15
C LEU A 74 -4.21 -10.30 2.92
N TRP A 75 -2.90 -10.09 3.06
CA TRP A 75 -2.01 -9.64 1.99
C TRP A 75 -0.57 -10.00 2.33
N ALA A 76 0.26 -10.27 1.32
CA ALA A 76 1.69 -10.48 1.48
C ALA A 76 2.49 -9.88 0.32
N THR A 77 3.74 -9.50 0.59
CA THR A 77 4.73 -9.43 -0.49
C THR A 77 5.10 -10.83 -0.96
N ASN A 78 5.60 -10.92 -2.19
CA ASN A 78 6.25 -12.11 -2.70
C ASN A 78 7.71 -11.77 -3.08
N THR A 79 8.51 -11.46 -2.06
CA THR A 79 9.94 -11.28 -2.21
C THR A 79 10.56 -12.67 -2.25
N THR A 80 11.17 -13.02 -3.39
CA THR A 80 12.06 -14.18 -3.41
C THR A 80 13.46 -13.68 -3.10
N THR A 81 14.02 -14.09 -1.97
CA THR A 81 15.40 -13.83 -1.57
C THR A 81 16.37 -14.68 -2.41
N LYS A 82 16.46 -14.45 -3.71
CA LYS A 82 17.70 -14.74 -4.44
C LYS A 82 18.51 -13.46 -4.47
N VAL A 83 19.47 -13.37 -3.55
CA VAL A 83 20.54 -12.36 -3.58
C VAL A 83 21.41 -12.69 -4.79
N GLY A 84 21.00 -12.18 -5.95
CA GLY A 84 21.62 -12.40 -7.23
C GLY A 84 20.84 -11.60 -8.27
N TRP A 85 21.52 -10.67 -8.93
CA TRP A 85 20.96 -9.75 -9.91
C TRP A 85 19.90 -10.39 -10.79
N ASP A 86 18.71 -9.76 -10.80
CA ASP A 86 17.49 -10.21 -11.45
C ASP A 86 17.69 -10.30 -12.98
N LYS A 87 18.19 -11.44 -13.47
CA LYS A 87 18.15 -11.74 -14.91
C LYS A 87 16.71 -12.10 -15.28
N LYS A 88 15.97 -11.06 -15.70
CA LYS A 88 14.71 -11.11 -16.46
C LYS A 88 13.63 -12.02 -15.85
N ARG A 89 13.02 -11.59 -14.76
CA ARG A 89 11.60 -11.91 -14.54
C ARG A 89 10.77 -11.15 -15.55
N GLY A 90 9.99 -11.85 -16.38
CA GLY A 90 9.03 -11.26 -17.32
C GLY A 90 7.84 -10.58 -16.63
N LEU A 91 8.08 -9.84 -15.55
CA LEU A 91 7.08 -9.13 -14.78
C LEU A 91 6.78 -7.80 -15.47
N ALA A 92 5.60 -7.69 -16.09
CA ALA A 92 5.08 -6.41 -16.53
C ALA A 92 4.71 -5.58 -15.29
N ARG A 93 5.29 -4.37 -15.19
CA ARG A 93 4.98 -3.42 -14.11
C ARG A 93 4.12 -2.32 -14.69
N ASN A 94 2.82 -2.40 -14.42
CA ASN A 94 1.85 -1.40 -14.86
C ASN A 94 1.50 -0.48 -13.68
N ILE A 95 1.23 0.79 -13.98
CA ILE A 95 0.66 1.73 -13.03
C ILE A 95 -0.86 1.73 -13.27
N THR A 96 -1.64 1.57 -12.21
CA THR A 96 -3.11 1.60 -12.27
C THR A 96 -3.62 2.70 -11.36
N ALA A 97 -4.39 3.63 -11.92
CA ALA A 97 -4.99 4.73 -11.19
C ALA A 97 -5.83 4.24 -10.00
N TRP A 98 -5.99 5.09 -9.00
CA TRP A 98 -6.99 4.87 -7.96
C TRP A 98 -8.39 5.04 -8.53
N LYS A 99 -9.38 4.39 -7.92
CA LYS A 99 -10.77 4.49 -8.35
C LYS A 99 -11.32 5.90 -8.19
N ASN A 100 -10.96 6.58 -7.09
CA ASN A 100 -11.18 8.02 -6.87
C ASN A 100 -10.28 8.53 -5.73
N TRP A 101 -10.49 9.78 -5.27
CA TRP A 101 -9.63 10.42 -4.27
C TRP A 101 -9.69 9.77 -2.86
N ASP A 102 -10.77 9.06 -2.54
CA ASP A 102 -10.98 8.38 -1.25
C ASP A 102 -10.88 6.85 -1.33
N ASP A 103 -10.86 6.28 -2.54
CA ASP A 103 -10.86 4.85 -2.78
C ASP A 103 -9.62 4.43 -3.60
N PRO A 104 -8.60 3.85 -2.93
CA PRO A 104 -7.35 3.46 -3.56
C PRO A 104 -7.46 2.15 -4.34
N SER A 105 -8.63 1.50 -4.38
CA SER A 105 -8.85 0.32 -5.22
C SER A 105 -8.57 0.62 -6.70
N SER A 106 -8.39 -0.42 -7.49
CA SER A 106 -8.08 -0.31 -8.91
C SER A 106 -9.16 0.48 -9.65
N GLY A 107 -8.78 1.61 -10.24
CA GLY A 107 -9.63 2.36 -11.14
C GLY A 107 -9.91 1.57 -12.42
N GLN A 108 -11.08 1.80 -13.02
CA GLN A 108 -11.36 1.30 -14.36
C GLN A 108 -10.73 2.27 -15.36
N ASP A 109 -9.73 1.83 -16.10
CA ASP A 109 -9.18 2.59 -17.22
C ASP A 109 -10.24 2.73 -18.32
N HIS A 110 -10.92 3.87 -18.36
CA HIS A 110 -11.39 4.46 -19.60
C HIS A 110 -10.38 5.56 -19.95
N GLY A 111 -9.37 5.27 -20.77
CA GLY A 111 -8.47 6.34 -21.26
C GLY A 111 -9.19 7.30 -22.22
N PRO A 112 -8.54 8.40 -22.66
CA PRO A 112 -7.81 9.40 -21.90
C PRO A 112 -8.77 10.50 -21.41
N VAL A 113 -8.55 11.06 -20.21
CA VAL A 113 -9.26 12.27 -19.80
C VAL A 113 -8.55 13.48 -20.44
N HIS A 114 -9.02 13.87 -21.62
CA HIS A 114 -9.07 15.28 -21.95
C HIS A 114 -9.94 15.95 -20.89
N ASP A 115 -9.32 16.78 -20.06
CA ASP A 115 -9.76 18.12 -19.68
C ASP A 115 -9.13 18.50 -18.34
N LEU A 116 -7.94 19.12 -18.45
CA LEU A 116 -7.61 20.23 -17.58
C LEU A 116 -8.59 21.35 -17.94
N VAL A 117 -9.58 21.61 -17.09
CA VAL A 117 -10.25 22.91 -17.08
C VAL A 117 -9.76 23.65 -15.86
N GLU A 118 -9.01 24.71 -16.17
CA GLU A 118 -8.58 25.90 -15.41
C GLU A 118 -8.37 25.80 -13.88
#